data_AF-A0A5R1NWB7-F1
#
_entry.id   AF-A0A5R1NWB7-F1
#
_cell.length_a   1.000
_cell.length_b   1.000
_cell.length_c   1.000
_cell.angle_alpha   90.00
_cell.angle_beta   90.00
_cell.angle_gamma   90.00
#
_symmetry.space_group_name_H-M   'P 1'
#
loop_
_entity.id
_entity.type
_entity.pdbx_description
1 polymer ?
#
loop_
_entity_poly.entity_id
_entity_poly.type
_entity_poly.pdbx_seq_one_letter_code
_entity_poly.pdbx_strand_id
1 'polypeptide(L)'
;MTNFLAQVGIGNRLQAIRKQHGIHSARALADLIPGDNVTEAVVQNIEAGRKHDLPVSQLLNIAKALRVPPIFLLASIARPLAALDVANLSPSFDGMTVVEFDAWI
;
A
#
# COMPACT_ATOMS: atom_id res chain seq x y z
N MET A 1 4.96 18.44 -1.35
CA MET A 1 4.87 17.01 -1.75
C MET A 1 4.46 16.20 -0.54
N THR A 2 3.45 15.33 -0.67
CA THR A 2 3.01 14.47 0.44
C THR A 2 4.03 13.35 0.65
N ASN A 3 4.60 13.25 1.86
CA ASN A 3 5.50 12.14 2.19
C ASN A 3 4.69 10.84 2.31
N PHE A 4 4.74 9.98 1.29
CA PHE A 4 3.99 8.71 1.31
C PHE A 4 4.51 7.75 2.37
N LEU A 5 5.80 7.82 2.70
CA LEU A 5 6.45 6.95 3.69
C LEU A 5 5.87 7.15 5.10
N ALA A 6 5.16 8.26 5.34
CA ALA A 6 4.55 8.58 6.63
C ALA A 6 3.03 8.33 6.66
N GLN A 7 2.42 7.84 5.57
CA GLN A 7 0.97 7.68 5.48
C GLN A 7 0.48 6.48 6.28
N VAL A 8 -0.68 6.65 6.91
CA VAL A 8 -1.36 5.61 7.69
C VAL A 8 -2.40 4.92 6.81
N GLY A 9 -2.36 3.60 6.78
CA GLY A 9 -3.22 2.74 5.99
C GLY A 9 -2.75 2.55 4.55
N ILE A 10 -2.98 1.33 4.03
CA ILE A 10 -2.56 0.91 2.68
C ILE A 10 -3.13 1.84 1.60
N GLY A 11 -4.41 2.22 1.69
CA GLY A 11 -5.06 3.09 0.71
C GLY A 11 -4.42 4.47 0.57
N ASN A 12 -4.08 5.10 1.70
CA ASN A 12 -3.43 6.41 1.72
C ASN A 12 -1.99 6.32 1.20
N ARG A 13 -1.25 5.26 1.57
CA ARG A 13 0.09 4.98 1.03
C ARG A 13 0.05 4.81 -0.48
N LEU A 14 -0.85 3.96 -0.99
CA LEU A 14 -1.06 3.73 -2.42
C LEU A 14 -1.31 5.04 -3.17
N GLN A 15 -2.28 5.83 -2.70
CA GLN A 15 -2.61 7.10 -3.34
C GLN A 15 -1.43 8.08 -3.34
N ALA A 16 -0.70 8.17 -2.23
CA ALA A 16 0.42 9.09 -2.09
C ALA A 16 1.60 8.70 -3.00
N ILE A 17 1.95 7.41 -3.08
CA ILE A 17 2.98 6.90 -3.98
C ILE A 17 2.59 7.17 -5.43
N ARG A 18 1.34 6.85 -5.79
CA ARG A 18 0.80 7.06 -7.14
C ARG A 18 0.94 8.52 -7.58
N LYS A 19 0.52 9.47 -6.72
CA LYS A 19 0.64 10.91 -6.95
C LYS A 19 2.10 11.36 -7.07
N GLN A 20 3.00 10.83 -6.24
CA GLN A 20 4.43 11.16 -6.31
C GLN A 20 5.09 10.69 -7.62
N HIS A 21 4.63 9.58 -8.18
CA HIS A 21 5.12 9.03 -9.45
C HIS A 21 4.42 9.65 -10.68
N GLY A 22 3.65 10.73 -10.52
CA GLY A 22 2.97 11.40 -11.64
C GLY A 22 1.78 10.62 -12.21
N ILE A 23 1.28 9.61 -11.49
CA ILE A 23 0.12 8.83 -11.91
C ILE A 23 -1.12 9.51 -11.31
N HIS A 24 -1.89 10.23 -12.13
CA HIS A 24 -2.90 11.15 -11.60
C HIS A 24 -4.26 10.51 -11.30
N SER A 25 -4.57 9.31 -11.78
CA SER A 25 -5.83 8.61 -11.51
C SER A 25 -5.67 7.13 -11.15
N ALA A 26 -6.69 6.55 -10.53
CA ALA A 26 -6.78 5.11 -10.28
C ALA A 26 -6.79 4.31 -11.60
N ARG A 27 -7.50 4.82 -12.61
CA ARG A 27 -7.47 4.29 -13.98
C ARG A 27 -6.06 4.24 -14.56
N ALA A 28 -5.31 5.34 -14.45
CA ALA A 28 -3.95 5.41 -14.97
C ALA A 28 -3.01 4.40 -14.30
N LEU A 29 -3.21 4.09 -13.01
CA LEU A 29 -2.46 3.01 -12.37
C LEU A 29 -2.87 1.63 -12.89
N ALA A 30 -4.17 1.38 -13.01
CA ALA A 30 -4.67 0.11 -13.53
C ALA A 30 -4.18 -0.14 -14.97
N ASP A 31 -4.14 0.88 -15.82
CA ASP A 31 -3.64 0.78 -17.20
C ASP A 31 -2.15 0.46 -17.30
N LEU A 32 -1.36 0.67 -16.24
CA LEU A 32 0.06 0.28 -16.16
C LEU A 32 0.25 -1.20 -15.80
N ILE A 33 -0.80 -1.89 -15.35
CA ILE A 33 -0.76 -3.27 -14.90
C ILE A 33 -1.35 -4.17 -15.98
N PRO A 34 -0.56 -5.04 -16.63
CA PRO A 34 -1.10 -5.94 -17.65
C PRO A 34 -2.15 -6.91 -17.09
N GLY A 35 -3.21 -7.14 -17.86
CA GLY A 35 -4.31 -8.05 -17.53
C GLY A 35 -5.36 -7.46 -16.59
N ASP A 36 -6.35 -8.27 -16.20
CA ASP A 36 -7.55 -7.78 -15.52
C ASP A 36 -7.53 -7.96 -13.98
N ASN A 37 -6.36 -8.30 -13.42
CA ASN A 37 -6.22 -8.60 -11.99
C ASN A 37 -6.34 -7.36 -11.09
N VAL A 38 -5.93 -6.19 -11.59
CA VAL A 38 -6.01 -4.90 -10.87
C VAL A 38 -6.73 -3.89 -11.76
N THR A 39 -8.05 -3.82 -11.62
CA THR A 39 -8.88 -2.84 -12.35
C THR A 39 -8.92 -1.48 -11.64
N GLU A 40 -9.42 -0.46 -12.33
CA GLU A 40 -9.67 0.85 -11.71
C GLU A 40 -10.52 0.75 -10.44
N ALA A 41 -11.59 -0.05 -10.48
CA ALA A 41 -12.48 -0.24 -9.33
C ALA A 41 -11.73 -0.88 -8.14
N VAL A 42 -10.81 -1.81 -8.40
CA VAL A 42 -9.95 -2.39 -7.37
C VAL A 42 -9.08 -1.30 -6.73
N VAL A 43 -8.40 -0.49 -7.53
CA VAL A 43 -7.56 0.60 -7.02
C VAL A 43 -8.38 1.61 -6.22
N GLN A 44 -9.54 2.03 -6.71
CA GLN A 44 -10.44 2.96 -6.01
C GLN A 44 -10.93 2.38 -4.68
N ASN A 45 -11.24 1.09 -4.62
CA ASN A 45 -11.67 0.43 -3.38
C ASN A 45 -10.55 0.34 -2.35
N ILE A 46 -9.30 0.12 -2.78
CA ILE A 46 -8.12 0.16 -1.91
C ILE A 46 -7.90 1.58 -1.39
N GLU A 47 -7.86 2.59 -2.27
CA GLU A 47 -7.64 3.99 -1.87
C GLU A 47 -8.74 4.52 -0.94
N ALA A 48 -9.98 4.07 -1.12
CA ALA A 48 -11.11 4.43 -0.25
C ALA A 48 -11.15 3.64 1.08
N GLY A 49 -10.22 2.71 1.31
CA GLY A 49 -10.22 1.86 2.50
C GLY A 49 -11.38 0.87 2.58
N ARG A 50 -12.11 0.65 1.47
CA ARG A 50 -13.25 -0.28 1.38
C ARG A 50 -12.82 -1.73 1.13
N LYS A 51 -11.56 -1.92 0.74
CA LYS A 51 -10.94 -3.24 0.54
C LYS A 51 -9.90 -3.46 1.64
N HIS A 52 -10.26 -4.23 2.66
CA HIS A 52 -9.36 -4.57 3.77
C HIS A 52 -8.38 -5.68 3.40
N ASP A 53 -8.83 -6.65 2.59
CA ASP A 53 -7.98 -7.75 2.14
C ASP A 53 -7.36 -7.43 0.78
N LEU A 54 -6.03 -7.34 0.75
CA LEU A 54 -5.23 -7.15 -0.46
C LEU A 54 -4.56 -8.49 -0.84
N PRO A 55 -5.01 -9.17 -1.91
CA PRO A 55 -4.33 -10.36 -2.42
C PRO A 55 -2.87 -10.07 -2.73
N VAL A 56 -1.97 -11.02 -2.39
CA VAL A 56 -0.53 -10.88 -2.64
C VAL A 56 -0.22 -10.59 -4.11
N SER A 57 -0.95 -11.21 -5.05
CA SER A 57 -0.82 -10.93 -6.48
C SER A 57 -1.12 -9.47 -6.83
N GLN A 58 -2.18 -8.89 -6.27
CA GLN A 58 -2.52 -7.47 -6.45
C GLN A 58 -1.45 -6.56 -5.83
N LEU A 59 -0.98 -6.88 -4.61
CA LEU A 59 0.11 -6.16 -3.96
C LEU A 59 1.37 -6.10 -4.85
N LEU A 60 1.82 -7.26 -5.34
CA LEU A 60 3.04 -7.34 -6.16
C LEU A 60 2.88 -6.62 -7.51
N ASN A 61 1.74 -6.77 -8.16
CA ASN A 61 1.44 -6.09 -9.43
C ASN A 61 1.43 -4.56 -9.25
N ILE A 62 0.78 -4.07 -8.19
CA ILE A 62 0.73 -2.64 -7.87
C ILE A 62 2.13 -2.11 -7.52
N ALA A 63 2.87 -2.80 -6.65
CA ALA A 63 4.24 -2.40 -6.27
C ALA A 63 5.16 -2.32 -7.50
N LYS A 64 5.05 -3.31 -8.41
CA LYS A 64 5.81 -3.35 -9.66
C LYS A 64 5.46 -2.18 -10.58
N ALA A 65 4.18 -1.87 -10.77
CA ALA A 65 3.73 -0.74 -11.59
C ALA A 65 4.18 0.62 -11.01
N LEU A 66 4.16 0.75 -9.69
CA LEU A 66 4.63 1.94 -8.98
C LEU A 66 6.17 2.02 -8.87
N ARG A 67 6.89 0.95 -9.21
CA ARG A 67 8.37 0.85 -9.08
C ARG A 67 8.86 1.09 -7.65
N VAL A 68 8.16 0.52 -6.67
CA VAL A 68 8.54 0.59 -5.25
C VAL A 68 8.58 -0.82 -4.64
N PRO A 69 9.34 -1.04 -3.55
CA PRO A 69 9.26 -2.27 -2.78
C PRO A 69 7.84 -2.48 -2.20
N PRO A 70 7.31 -3.71 -2.13
CA PRO A 70 5.98 -3.97 -1.57
C PRO A 70 5.80 -3.45 -0.14
N ILE A 71 6.87 -3.45 0.66
CA ILE A 71 6.86 -2.94 2.04
C ILE A 71 6.44 -1.46 2.13
N PHE A 72 6.67 -0.65 1.09
CA PHE A 72 6.23 0.75 1.06
C PHE A 72 4.70 0.90 0.93
N LEU A 73 3.99 -0.14 0.51
CA LEU A 73 2.52 -0.18 0.54
C LEU A 73 2.02 -0.72 1.88
N LEU A 74 2.78 -1.62 2.50
CA LEU A 74 2.38 -2.32 3.72
C LEU A 74 2.62 -1.53 5.00
N ALA A 75 3.65 -0.68 5.08
CA ALA A 75 4.03 -0.02 6.32
C ALA A 75 4.46 1.45 6.14
N SER A 76 4.32 2.22 7.21
CA SER A 76 4.71 3.64 7.28
C SER A 76 6.19 3.78 7.64
N ILE A 77 7.08 3.48 6.68
CA ILE A 77 8.53 3.36 6.94
C ILE A 77 9.18 4.65 7.48
N ALA A 78 8.63 5.84 7.22
CA ALA A 78 9.11 7.08 7.84
C ALA A 78 8.71 7.23 9.32
N ARG A 79 7.93 6.30 9.86
CA ARG A 79 7.51 6.24 11.27
C ARG A 79 7.87 4.87 11.86
N PRO A 80 9.16 4.55 12.00
CA PRO A 80 9.61 3.21 12.40
C PRO A 80 9.07 2.76 13.76
N LEU A 81 8.85 3.70 14.69
CA LEU A 81 8.34 3.44 16.03
C LEU A 81 6.80 3.46 16.12
N ALA A 82 6.09 3.79 15.04
CA ALA A 82 4.64 3.71 15.03
C ALA A 82 4.19 2.25 15.00
N ALA A 83 3.03 1.97 15.59
CA ALA A 83 2.40 0.67 15.49
C ALA A 83 2.05 0.34 14.03
N LEU A 84 2.17 -0.94 13.67
CA LEU A 84 1.73 -1.45 12.39
C LEU A 84 0.22 -1.19 12.20
N ASP A 85 -0.15 -0.69 11.03
CA ASP A 85 -1.49 -0.18 10.73
C ASP A 85 -2.18 -0.96 9.59
N VAL A 86 -1.90 -2.27 9.55
CA VAL A 86 -2.53 -3.21 8.62
C VAL A 86 -3.75 -3.82 9.29
N ALA A 87 -4.91 -3.71 8.61
CA ALA A 87 -6.16 -4.25 9.12
C ALA A 87 -6.18 -5.79 9.10
N ASN A 88 -7.07 -6.38 9.90
CA ASN A 88 -7.33 -7.83 9.94
C ASN A 88 -6.13 -8.72 10.32
N LEU A 89 -5.12 -8.15 10.98
CA LEU A 89 -4.04 -8.95 11.57
C LEU A 89 -4.49 -9.66 12.84
N SER A 90 -3.82 -10.77 13.16
CA SER A 90 -4.05 -11.48 14.42
C SER A 90 -3.46 -10.68 15.60
N PRO A 91 -3.87 -10.98 16.85
CA PRO A 91 -3.28 -10.38 18.05
C PRO A 91 -1.77 -10.55 18.19
N SER A 92 -1.14 -11.46 17.42
CA SER A 92 0.31 -11.64 17.41
C SER A 92 1.07 -10.41 16.86
N PHE A 93 0.37 -9.49 16.19
CA PHE A 93 0.93 -8.23 15.69
C PHE A 93 0.60 -7.04 16.61
N ASP A 94 -0.12 -7.25 17.71
CA ASP A 94 -0.51 -6.17 18.61
C ASP A 94 0.72 -5.48 19.20
N GLY A 95 0.79 -4.16 19.04
CA GLY A 95 1.92 -3.36 19.51
C GLY A 95 3.20 -3.50 18.69
N MET A 96 3.24 -4.37 17.67
CA MET A 96 4.38 -4.51 16.77
C MET A 96 4.62 -3.19 16.04
N THR A 97 5.83 -2.67 16.15
CA THR A 97 6.25 -1.45 15.46
C THR A 97 6.56 -1.72 13.99
N VAL A 98 6.54 -0.67 13.17
CA VAL A 98 6.92 -0.77 11.76
C VAL A 98 8.35 -1.30 11.58
N VAL A 99 9.30 -0.91 12.44
CA VAL A 99 10.69 -1.39 12.36
C VAL A 99 10.83 -2.86 12.74
N GLU A 100 10.09 -3.32 13.74
CA GLU A 100 10.05 -4.75 14.09
C GLU A 100 9.45 -5.58 12.96
N PHE A 101 8.41 -5.05 12.31
CA PHE A 101 7.78 -5.69 11.15
C PHE A 101 8.75 -5.79 9.97
N ASP A 102 9.46 -4.70 9.63
CA ASP A 102 10.44 -4.68 8.54
C ASP A 102 11.62 -5.65 8.80
N ALA A 103 12.06 -5.80 10.05
CA ALA A 103 13.11 -6.73 10.41
C ALA A 103 12.70 -8.22 10.32
N TRP A 104 11.39 -8.51 10.32
CA TRP A 104 10.85 -9.87 10.30
C TRP A 104 10.64 -10.42 8.88
N ILE A 105 10.34 -9.57 7.90
CA ILE A 105 9.94 -9.97 6.53
C ILE A 105 11.12 -10.06 5.55
#